data_AF-A0A6C0D4J3-F1
#
_entry.id   AF-A0A6C0D4J3-F1
#
_cell.length_a   1.000
_cell.length_b   1.000
_cell.length_c   1.000
_cell.angle_alpha   90.00
_cell.angle_beta   90.00
_cell.angle_gamma   90.00
#
_symmetry.space_group_name_H-M   'P 1'
#
loop_
_entity.id
_entity.type
_entity.pdbx_description
1 polymer ?
#
loop_
_entity_poly.entity_id
_entity_poly.type
_entity_poly.pdbx_seq_one_letter_code
_entity_poly.pdbx_strand_id
1 'polypeptide(L)'
;MFRRLEKEKKRTKNDVNWDKFSFSYKNEEIKIVLDSVYPFKPPKLIMNEHDHIDWFLKKYIEITFLKKFSIKNDCICCHTIICKWVPTFTIDQIIDEYKLYYDTYEILKIMQEFYKKQFFDDLVYEKIFLYIYI
;
A
#
# COMPACT_ATOMS: atom_id res chain seq x y z
N MET A 1 0.06 19.99 20.03
CA MET A 1 0.04 19.27 18.73
C MET A 1 1.45 19.01 18.16
N PHE A 2 2.40 19.95 18.27
CA PHE A 2 3.72 19.85 17.61
C PHE A 2 4.73 18.82 18.16
N ARG A 3 4.73 18.51 19.46
CA ARG A 3 5.79 17.67 20.07
C ARG A 3 5.92 16.25 19.52
N ARG A 4 4.82 15.65 19.05
CA ARG A 4 4.88 14.31 18.45
C ARG A 4 5.46 14.35 17.05
N LEU A 5 4.95 15.24 16.20
CA LEU A 5 5.44 15.39 14.83
C LEU A 5 6.93 15.71 14.81
N GLU A 6 7.41 16.55 15.74
CA GLU A 6 8.84 16.81 15.90
C GLU A 6 9.66 15.56 16.25
N LYS A 7 9.11 14.65 17.07
CA LYS A 7 9.77 13.37 17.38
C LYS A 7 9.78 12.44 16.17
N GLU A 8 8.69 12.39 15.41
CA GLU A 8 8.62 11.59 14.19
C GLU A 8 9.61 12.12 13.14
N LYS A 9 9.63 13.43 12.89
CA LYS A 9 10.61 14.10 12.00
C LYS A 9 12.05 13.69 12.28
N LYS A 10 12.44 13.63 13.57
CA LYS A 10 13.81 13.25 13.98
C LYS A 10 14.12 11.76 13.83
N ARG A 11 13.10 10.92 13.80
CA ARG A 11 13.23 9.44 13.80
C ARG A 11 12.85 8.81 12.46
N THR A 12 12.43 9.61 11.49
CA THR A 12 11.97 9.14 10.19
C THR A 12 13.13 8.49 9.46
N LYS A 13 12.92 7.29 8.93
CA LYS A 13 13.89 6.61 8.06
C LYS A 13 13.57 6.83 6.59
N ASN A 14 12.29 6.98 6.27
CA ASN A 14 11.84 7.28 4.92
C ASN A 14 12.18 8.71 4.51
N ASP A 15 12.42 8.90 3.21
CA ASP A 15 12.69 10.21 2.60
C ASP A 15 11.39 11.02 2.49
N VAL A 16 10.96 11.58 3.62
CA VAL A 16 9.74 12.38 3.75
C VAL A 16 10.10 13.85 3.65
N ASN A 17 9.50 14.54 2.70
CA ASN A 17 9.49 15.99 2.65
C ASN A 17 8.50 16.53 3.67
N TRP A 18 9.00 16.87 4.86
CA TRP A 18 8.20 17.35 5.97
C TRP A 18 7.67 18.79 5.83
N ASP A 19 8.14 19.54 4.84
CA ASP A 19 7.63 20.89 4.53
C ASP A 19 6.40 20.80 3.63
N LYS A 20 6.42 19.86 2.68
CA LYS A 20 5.28 19.56 1.80
C LYS A 20 4.35 18.49 2.34
N PHE A 21 4.76 17.81 3.41
CA PHE A 21 4.14 16.57 3.89
C PHE A 21 3.91 15.59 2.75
N SER A 22 4.97 15.24 2.01
CA SER A 22 4.91 14.29 0.91
C SER A 22 6.13 13.36 0.89
N PHE A 23 6.02 12.25 0.20
CA PHE A 23 7.15 11.38 -0.12
C PHE A 23 7.01 10.86 -1.55
N SER A 24 8.14 10.49 -2.15
CA SER A 24 8.17 9.94 -3.51
C SER A 24 8.43 8.44 -3.47
N TYR A 25 7.74 7.70 -4.31
CA TYR A 25 7.97 6.27 -4.45
C TYR A 25 7.63 5.79 -5.86
N LYS A 26 8.56 5.10 -6.53
CA LYS A 26 8.42 4.59 -7.91
C LYS A 26 7.84 5.61 -8.91
N ASN A 27 8.36 6.84 -8.87
CA ASN A 27 7.96 7.99 -9.70
C ASN A 27 6.57 8.59 -9.41
N GLU A 28 5.89 8.13 -8.36
CA GLU A 28 4.66 8.75 -7.86
C GLU A 28 4.98 9.66 -6.68
N GLU A 29 4.31 10.81 -6.59
CA GLU A 29 4.34 11.68 -5.40
C GLU A 29 3.10 11.39 -4.55
N ILE A 30 3.32 11.05 -3.29
CA ILE A 30 2.27 10.73 -2.32
C ILE A 30 2.22 11.83 -1.27
N LYS A 31 1.04 12.45 -1.13
CA LYS A 31 0.77 13.50 -0.14
C LYS A 31 0.25 12.89 1.15
N ILE A 32 0.73 13.40 2.27
CA ILE A 32 0.35 13.02 3.62
C ILE A 32 -0.53 14.13 4.19
N VAL A 33 -1.79 13.83 4.46
CA VAL A 33 -2.75 14.79 5.01
C VAL A 33 -3.04 14.42 6.46
N LEU A 34 -2.73 15.36 7.36
CA LEU A 34 -2.97 15.21 8.79
C LEU A 34 -4.29 15.91 9.16
N ASP A 35 -5.15 15.19 9.89
CA ASP A 35 -6.29 15.79 10.57
C ASP A 35 -5.80 16.60 11.79
N SER A 36 -6.52 17.66 12.13
CA SER A 36 -6.45 18.35 13.43
C SER A 36 -6.58 17.43 14.65
N VAL A 37 -7.11 16.21 14.49
CA VAL A 37 -7.19 15.23 15.59
C VAL A 37 -5.96 14.31 15.65
N TYR A 38 -4.97 14.50 14.77
CA TYR A 38 -3.73 13.73 14.82
C TYR A 38 -3.04 13.91 16.19
N PRO A 39 -2.65 12.82 16.87
CA PRO A 39 -2.48 11.46 16.36
C PRO A 39 -3.60 10.47 16.74
N PHE A 40 -4.75 10.93 17.20
CA PHE A 40 -5.85 10.03 17.58
C PHE A 40 -6.65 9.55 16.35
N LYS A 41 -6.38 10.14 15.19
CA LYS A 41 -6.80 9.63 13.87
C LYS A 41 -5.58 9.44 12.96
N PRO A 42 -5.61 8.45 12.06
CA PRO A 42 -4.52 8.23 11.12
C PRO A 42 -4.39 9.40 10.13
N PRO A 43 -3.19 9.64 9.59
CA PRO A 43 -3.03 10.46 8.40
C PRO A 43 -3.72 9.79 7.22
N LYS A 44 -4.07 10.58 6.21
CA LYS A 44 -4.47 10.09 4.89
C LYS A 44 -3.28 10.16 3.95
N LEU A 45 -3.08 9.12 3.15
CA LEU A 45 -2.18 9.19 2.00
C LEU A 45 -2.99 9.41 0.73
N ILE A 46 -2.63 10.43 -0.03
CA ILE A 46 -3.29 10.81 -1.28
C ILE A 46 -2.30 10.64 -2.43
N MET A 47 -2.67 9.85 -3.43
CA MET A 47 -1.94 9.66 -4.67
C MET A 47 -2.87 9.95 -5.84
N ASN A 48 -2.45 10.82 -6.77
CA ASN A 48 -3.23 11.19 -7.95
C ASN A 48 -4.70 11.54 -7.62
N GLU A 49 -4.90 12.38 -6.59
CA GLU A 49 -6.21 12.82 -6.09
C GLU A 49 -7.09 11.73 -5.44
N HIS A 50 -6.59 10.51 -5.29
CA HIS A 50 -7.29 9.41 -4.63
C HIS A 50 -6.66 9.04 -3.29
N ASP A 51 -7.50 8.66 -2.32
CA ASP A 51 -7.03 8.02 -1.10
C ASP A 51 -6.34 6.70 -1.46
N HIS A 52 -5.16 6.44 -0.89
CA HIS A 52 -4.39 5.25 -1.23
C HIS A 52 -5.15 3.93 -0.94
N ILE A 53 -6.02 3.86 0.09
CA ILE A 53 -6.84 2.66 0.36
C ILE A 53 -7.83 2.49 -0.78
N ASP A 54 -8.53 3.56 -1.16
CA ASP A 54 -9.50 3.52 -2.25
C ASP A 54 -8.83 3.18 -3.58
N TRP A 55 -7.66 3.77 -3.85
CA TRP A 55 -6.85 3.47 -5.03
C TRP A 55 -6.47 1.98 -5.04
N PHE A 56 -5.96 1.49 -3.91
CA PHE A 56 -5.54 0.11 -3.78
C PHE A 56 -6.71 -0.86 -3.96
N LEU A 57 -7.85 -0.61 -3.31
CA LEU A 57 -9.05 -1.43 -3.46
C LEU A 57 -9.54 -1.47 -4.90
N LYS A 58 -9.64 -0.34 -5.59
CA LYS A 58 -10.04 -0.29 -7.00
C LYS A 58 -9.11 -1.12 -7.87
N LYS A 59 -7.81 -0.93 -7.72
CA LYS A 59 -6.78 -1.60 -8.52
C LYS A 59 -6.64 -3.08 -8.21
N TYR A 60 -6.80 -3.47 -6.95
CA TYR A 60 -6.69 -4.85 -6.50
C TYR A 60 -7.93 -5.68 -6.88
N ILE A 61 -9.14 -5.09 -6.84
CA ILE A 61 -10.39 -5.77 -7.23
C ILE A 61 -10.39 -6.17 -8.71
N GLU A 62 -9.66 -5.46 -9.58
CA GLU A 62 -9.53 -5.76 -11.02
C GLU A 62 -8.74 -7.06 -11.30
N ILE A 63 -8.08 -7.64 -10.28
CA ILE A 63 -7.19 -8.79 -10.43
C ILE A 63 -7.98 -10.10 -10.28
N THR A 64 -8.75 -10.44 -11.31
CA THR A 64 -9.68 -11.58 -11.34
C THR A 64 -9.01 -12.95 -11.21
N PHE A 65 -7.73 -13.08 -11.60
CA PHE A 65 -7.02 -14.36 -11.55
C PHE A 65 -6.77 -14.86 -10.12
N LEU A 66 -6.71 -13.97 -9.12
CA LEU A 66 -6.53 -14.37 -7.73
C LEU A 66 -7.67 -15.26 -7.23
N LYS A 67 -8.90 -14.96 -7.66
CA LYS A 67 -10.08 -15.80 -7.37
C LYS A 67 -9.98 -17.16 -8.04
N LYS A 68 -9.42 -17.21 -9.26
CA LYS A 68 -9.28 -18.46 -10.04
C LYS A 68 -8.36 -19.46 -9.34
N PHE A 69 -7.25 -18.99 -8.76
CA PHE A 69 -6.25 -19.85 -8.12
C PHE A 69 -6.41 -19.98 -6.60
N SER A 70 -7.57 -19.59 -6.05
CA SER A 70 -7.85 -19.62 -4.62
C SER A 70 -6.77 -18.94 -3.76
N ILE A 71 -6.06 -17.96 -4.33
CA ILE A 71 -5.10 -17.14 -3.59
C ILE A 71 -5.92 -16.27 -2.65
N LYS A 72 -5.80 -16.54 -1.34
CA LYS A 72 -6.58 -15.83 -0.33
C LYS A 72 -6.35 -14.33 -0.47
N ASN A 73 -7.45 -13.64 -0.72
CA ASN A 73 -7.51 -12.20 -0.79
C ASN A 73 -8.30 -11.70 0.43
N ASP A 74 -7.66 -11.72 1.59
CA ASP A 74 -8.22 -11.01 2.75
C ASP A 74 -8.22 -9.52 2.41
N CYS A 75 -9.27 -8.76 2.77
CA CYS A 75 -9.28 -7.33 2.47
C CYS A 75 -8.01 -6.70 3.03
N ILE A 76 -7.19 -6.17 2.14
CA ILE A 76 -5.95 -5.49 2.52
C ILE A 76 -6.29 -4.31 3.42
N CYS A 77 -7.43 -3.65 3.17
CA CYS A 77 -8.01 -2.63 4.05
C CYS A 77 -8.15 -3.09 5.52
N CYS A 78 -8.62 -4.30 5.79
CA CYS A 78 -8.89 -4.75 7.17
C CYS A 78 -7.61 -5.02 7.98
N HIS A 79 -6.45 -5.05 7.33
CA HIS A 79 -5.18 -5.37 7.96
C HIS A 79 -4.20 -4.20 7.96
N THR A 80 -4.52 -3.09 7.29
CA THR A 80 -3.63 -1.92 7.24
C THR A 80 -3.51 -1.22 8.58
N ILE A 81 -2.36 -0.58 8.81
CA ILE A 81 -2.09 0.32 9.93
C ILE A 81 -3.14 1.42 10.00
N ILE A 82 -3.62 1.93 8.86
CA ILE A 82 -4.61 3.00 8.83
C ILE A 82 -5.98 2.52 9.35
N CYS A 83 -6.39 1.28 9.04
CA CYS A 83 -7.63 0.73 9.57
C CYS A 83 -7.51 0.23 11.02
N LYS A 84 -6.30 -0.15 11.46
CA LYS A 84 -6.00 -0.54 12.86
C LYS A 84 -5.28 0.57 13.62
N TRP A 85 -5.50 1.82 13.23
CA TRP A 85 -4.71 2.93 13.72
C TRP A 85 -4.81 3.05 15.24
N VAL A 86 -3.64 3.09 15.87
CA VAL A 86 -3.48 3.47 17.26
C VAL A 86 -2.42 4.56 17.34
N PRO A 87 -2.50 5.47 18.33
CA PRO A 87 -1.53 6.54 18.49
C PRO A 87 -0.10 6.06 18.77
N THR A 88 0.22 4.78 18.79
CA THR A 88 1.63 4.34 18.84
C THR A 88 2.27 4.22 17.46
N PHE A 89 1.46 4.12 16.40
CA PHE A 89 1.97 4.04 15.02
C PHE A 89 2.50 5.40 14.52
N THR A 90 3.51 5.36 13.66
CA THR A 90 4.12 6.56 13.07
C THR A 90 3.80 6.69 11.59
N ILE A 91 4.00 7.90 11.06
CA ILE A 91 3.92 8.16 9.62
C ILE A 91 4.91 7.27 8.85
N ASP A 92 6.10 7.06 9.40
CA ASP A 92 7.14 6.19 8.81
C ASP A 92 6.62 4.75 8.59
N GLN A 93 5.93 4.19 9.57
CA GLN A 93 5.36 2.84 9.46
C GLN A 93 4.24 2.75 8.42
N ILE A 94 3.43 3.81 8.30
CA ILE A 94 2.41 3.91 7.25
C ILE A 94 3.07 3.93 5.87
N ILE A 95 4.19 4.64 5.72
CA ILE A 95 4.94 4.71 4.46
C ILE A 95 5.54 3.35 4.12
N ASP A 96 6.12 2.64 5.09
CA ASP A 96 6.66 1.30 4.87
C ASP A 96 5.56 0.32 4.42
N GLU A 97 4.39 0.36 5.06
CA GLU A 97 3.24 -0.44 4.67
C GLU A 97 2.74 -0.09 3.26
N TYR A 98 2.66 1.21 2.93
CA TYR A 98 2.30 1.66 1.59
C TYR A 98 3.25 1.09 0.53
N LYS A 99 4.56 1.17 0.75
CA LYS A 99 5.57 0.65 -0.19
C LYS A 99 5.40 -0.85 -0.39
N LEU A 100 5.24 -1.62 0.69
CA LEU A 100 5.02 -3.06 0.65
C LEU A 100 3.79 -3.42 -0.20
N TYR A 101 2.66 -2.74 0.01
CA TYR A 101 1.45 -3.00 -0.77
C TYR A 101 1.59 -2.57 -2.22
N TYR A 102 2.21 -1.43 -2.49
CA TYR A 102 2.45 -0.98 -3.86
C TYR A 102 3.35 -1.97 -4.63
N ASP A 103 4.42 -2.47 -4.00
CA ASP A 103 5.27 -3.53 -4.55
C ASP A 103 4.47 -4.80 -4.87
N THR A 104 3.64 -5.24 -3.92
CA THR A 104 2.77 -6.41 -4.09
C THR A 104 1.82 -6.21 -5.27
N TYR A 105 1.20 -5.03 -5.38
CA TYR A 105 0.30 -4.71 -6.49
C TYR A 105 0.99 -4.77 -7.85
N GLU A 106 2.19 -4.19 -7.97
CA GLU A 106 2.95 -4.21 -9.23
C GLU A 106 3.30 -5.65 -9.66
N ILE A 107 3.67 -6.51 -8.72
CA ILE A 107 3.91 -7.94 -8.97
C ILE A 107 2.62 -8.60 -9.50
N LEU A 108 1.49 -8.39 -8.83
CA LEU A 108 0.21 -8.95 -9.24
C LEU A 108 -0.23 -8.48 -10.63
N LYS A 109 0.03 -7.21 -10.96
CA LYS A 109 -0.22 -6.66 -12.29
C LYS A 109 0.64 -7.32 -13.36
N ILE A 110 1.93 -7.52 -13.11
CA ILE A 110 2.82 -8.25 -14.03
C ILE A 110 2.31 -9.68 -14.23
N MET A 111 1.92 -10.37 -13.15
CA MET A 111 1.35 -11.72 -13.21
C MET A 111 0.06 -11.76 -14.04
N GLN A 112 -0.81 -10.76 -13.89
CA GLN A 112 -2.04 -10.65 -14.68
C GLN A 112 -1.74 -10.51 -16.17
N GLU A 113 -0.78 -9.66 -16.54
CA GLU A 113 -0.35 -9.49 -17.93
C GLU A 113 0.32 -10.77 -18.48
N PHE A 114 1.09 -11.48 -17.65
CA PHE A 114 1.70 -12.76 -18.02
C PHE A 114 0.64 -13.84 -18.27
N TYR A 115 -0.40 -13.88 -17.42
CA TYR A 115 -1.52 -14.79 -17.54
C TYR A 115 -2.37 -14.51 -18.80
N LYS A 116 -2.64 -13.23 -19.11
CA LYS A 116 -3.37 -12.83 -20.32
C LYS A 116 -2.71 -13.31 -21.61
N LYS A 117 -1.40 -13.47 -21.62
CA LYS A 117 -0.63 -13.96 -22.78
C LYS A 117 -0.74 -15.47 -23.03
N GLN A 118 -1.32 -16.23 -22.10
CA GLN A 118 -1.59 -17.67 -22.23
C GLN A 118 -0.36 -18.49 -22.67
N PHE A 119 0.81 -18.20 -22.10
CA PHE A 119 2.04 -18.94 -22.40
C PHE A 119 2.04 -20.36 -21.83
N PHE A 120 1.36 -20.56 -20.71
CA PHE A 120 1.32 -21.83 -20.00
C PHE A 120 -0.12 -22.24 -19.70
N ASP A 121 -0.30 -23.48 -19.24
CA ASP A 121 -1.57 -23.90 -18.66
C ASP A 121 -1.78 -23.32 -17.25
N ASP A 122 -3.00 -23.45 -16.74
CA ASP A 122 -3.41 -22.95 -15.44
C ASP A 122 -2.60 -23.54 -14.27
N LEU A 123 -2.17 -24.81 -14.36
CA LEU A 123 -1.42 -25.46 -13.28
C LEU A 123 -0.03 -24.86 -13.13
N VAL A 124 0.63 -24.57 -14.26
CA VAL A 124 1.92 -23.89 -14.26
C VAL A 124 1.78 -22.47 -13.70
N TYR A 125 0.75 -21.73 -14.13
CA TYR A 125 0.48 -20.40 -13.57
C TYR A 125 0.23 -20.43 -12.07
N GLU A 126 -0.58 -21.38 -11.57
CA GLU A 126 -0.84 -21.56 -10.15
C GLU A 126 0.47 -21.75 -9.37
N LYS A 127 1.36 -22.62 -9.85
CA LYS A 127 2.65 -22.88 -9.19
C LYS A 127 3.57 -21.67 -9.18
N ILE A 128 3.66 -20.96 -10.31
CA ILE A 128 4.44 -19.71 -10.39
C ILE A 128 3.88 -18.68 -9.41
N PHE A 129 2.56 -18.54 -9.37
CA PHE A 129 1.92 -17.50 -8.57
C PHE A 129 1.99 -17.78 -7.07
N LEU A 130 1.85 -19.04 -6.65
CA LEU A 130 2.08 -19.43 -5.27
C LEU A 130 3.55 -19.23 -4.87
N TYR A 131 4.52 -19.51 -5.74
CA TYR A 131 5.94 -19.29 -5.44
C TYR A 131 6.29 -17.80 -5.26
N ILE A 132 5.64 -16.90 -6.01
CA ILE A 132 5.91 -15.46 -5.94
C ILE A 132 5.19 -14.80 -4.75
N TYR A 133 4.04 -15.33 -4.34
CA TYR A 133 3.18 -14.74 -3.31
C TYR A 133 3.43 -15.27 -1.89
N ILE A 134 4.19 -16.36 -1.73
CA ILE A 134 4.63 -16.95 -0.44
C ILE A 134 6.05 -16.50 -0.12
#